data_AF-A0A151JPV8-F1
#
_entry.id   AF-A0A151JPV8-F1
#
_cell.length_a   1.000
_cell.length_b   1.000
_cell.length_c   1.000
_cell.angle_alpha   90.00
_cell.angle_beta   90.00
_cell.angle_gamma   90.00
#
_symmetry.space_group_name_H-M   'P 1'
#
loop_
_entity.id
_entity.type
_entity.pdbx_description
1 polymer ?
#
loop_
_entity_poly.entity_id
_entity_poly.type
_entity_poly.pdbx_seq_one_letter_code
_entity_poly.pdbx_strand_id
1 'polypeptide(L)'
;MVVNYIVNFLDEHKDECQFSLEEILADYTCEKPSDKWILHKLKEKYKDEIIITRLKNQSPIISLKDTGHEILYKAWYENQEKKMEDERIRVVKSAGEIIVEDIRSQIYLLHSYPSPITFLENAEEDVPVTLQTLLETIILKNKRGDLLRWRVIITAISHAIISGTRPRSFISSILTALSSLLLKKYGSSSLLDILSALGFSASYREARVFEISSVLHPYLYESQQGFTQFVFDNVDHQTCTLTGSNTLHAMAGIQCTTPKIKNLFSSVIPRVQKIPASIEVGKFGRIDVLPFQKVNPGIASVKIENLQDLNPLTNDIEVNTVECSWFYEKWQHGDKMPGSFKFINLFNYINCITIIKQKKG
;
A
#
# COMPACT_ATOMS: atom_id res chain seq x y z
N MET A 1 41.21 -51.68 -6.04
CA MET A 1 42.08 -50.55 -5.64
C MET A 1 41.39 -49.22 -5.85
N VAL A 2 41.03 -48.83 -7.09
CA VAL A 2 40.36 -47.54 -7.40
C VAL A 2 39.10 -47.27 -6.56
N VAL A 3 38.20 -48.25 -6.43
CA VAL A 3 36.95 -48.06 -5.66
C VAL A 3 37.24 -47.82 -4.18
N ASN A 4 38.24 -48.49 -3.59
CA ASN A 4 38.61 -48.25 -2.20
C ASN A 4 39.27 -46.88 -2.03
N TYR A 5 40.03 -46.42 -3.02
CA TYR A 5 40.60 -45.08 -3.03
C TYR A 5 39.52 -44.00 -3.07
N ILE A 6 38.53 -44.14 -3.98
CA ILE A 6 37.39 -43.22 -4.06
C ILE A 6 36.59 -43.20 -2.75
N VAL A 7 36.37 -44.37 -2.16
CA VAL A 7 35.66 -44.49 -0.88
C VAL A 7 36.42 -43.77 0.23
N ASN A 8 37.74 -44.00 0.35
CA ASN A 8 38.55 -43.33 1.36
C ASN A 8 38.56 -41.82 1.15
N PHE A 9 38.66 -41.35 -0.10
CA PHE A 9 38.59 -39.93 -0.42
C PHE A 9 37.25 -39.30 0.03
N LEU A 10 36.13 -39.97 -0.28
CA LEU A 10 34.80 -39.53 0.15
C LEU A 10 34.61 -39.60 1.67
N ASP A 11 35.26 -40.55 2.35
CA ASP A 11 35.24 -40.66 3.81
C ASP A 11 36.12 -39.61 4.51
N GLU A 12 37.21 -39.17 3.88
CA GLU A 12 38.11 -38.13 4.38
C GLU A 12 37.56 -36.71 4.16
N HIS A 13 36.73 -36.50 3.13
CA HIS A 13 36.12 -35.21 2.79
C HIS A 13 34.61 -35.16 3.09
N LYS A 14 34.17 -35.70 4.22
CA LYS A 14 32.74 -35.75 4.58
C LYS A 14 32.06 -34.38 4.73
N ASP A 15 32.84 -33.31 4.85
CA ASP A 15 32.35 -31.94 5.05
C ASP A 15 31.87 -31.30 3.74
N GLU A 16 32.24 -31.86 2.58
CA GLU A 16 31.81 -31.40 1.27
C GLU A 16 30.79 -32.38 0.66
N CYS A 17 29.71 -31.84 0.11
CA CYS A 17 28.54 -32.64 -0.31
C CYS A 17 28.55 -33.03 -1.79
N GLN A 18 29.49 -32.50 -2.58
CA GLN A 18 29.55 -32.70 -4.03
C GLN A 18 31.01 -32.72 -4.51
N PHE A 19 31.33 -33.68 -5.37
CA PHE A 19 32.66 -33.81 -5.96
C PHE A 19 32.56 -34.19 -7.44
N SER A 20 33.45 -33.67 -8.28
CA SER A 20 33.63 -34.22 -9.62
C SER A 20 34.47 -35.49 -9.60
N LEU A 21 34.22 -36.43 -10.51
CA LEU A 21 35.04 -37.65 -10.62
C LEU A 21 36.50 -37.34 -10.99
N GLU A 22 36.76 -36.16 -11.58
CA GLU A 22 38.11 -35.68 -11.87
C GLU A 22 38.82 -35.23 -10.59
N GLU A 23 38.15 -34.48 -9.71
CA GLU A 23 38.69 -34.08 -8.40
C GLU A 23 39.08 -35.30 -7.55
N ILE A 24 38.18 -36.28 -7.45
CA ILE A 24 38.43 -37.48 -6.64
C ILE A 24 39.65 -38.26 -7.16
N LEU A 25 39.88 -38.24 -8.48
CA LEU A 25 40.93 -39.03 -9.13
C LEU A 25 42.19 -38.22 -9.45
N ALA A 26 42.27 -36.95 -9.03
CA ALA A 26 43.38 -36.05 -9.36
C ALA A 26 44.74 -36.62 -8.95
N ASP A 27 44.81 -37.25 -7.78
CA ASP A 27 46.05 -37.83 -7.22
C ASP A 27 46.15 -39.36 -7.41
N TYR A 28 45.25 -39.95 -8.21
CA TYR A 28 45.25 -41.39 -8.46
C TYR A 28 46.25 -41.78 -9.56
N THR A 29 47.38 -42.37 -9.19
CA THR A 29 48.51 -42.64 -10.10
C THR A 29 48.44 -43.98 -10.85
N CYS A 30 47.45 -44.83 -10.58
CA CYS A 30 47.32 -46.15 -11.21
C CYS A 30 46.38 -46.12 -12.42
N GLU A 31 46.36 -47.21 -13.19
CA GLU A 31 45.52 -47.35 -14.38
C GLU A 31 44.02 -47.16 -14.07
N LYS A 32 43.41 -46.15 -14.72
CA LYS A 32 42.03 -45.73 -14.49
C LYS A 32 41.04 -46.61 -15.27
N PRO A 33 40.10 -47.32 -14.61
CA PRO A 33 39.01 -48.02 -15.27
C PRO A 33 38.05 -47.04 -15.95
N SER A 34 37.19 -47.53 -16.85
CA SER A 34 36.16 -46.71 -17.47
C SER A 34 35.26 -46.02 -16.43
N ASP A 35 34.96 -44.74 -16.63
CA ASP A 35 34.04 -43.96 -15.78
C ASP A 35 32.67 -44.65 -15.62
N LYS A 36 32.20 -45.38 -16.64
CA LYS A 36 30.96 -46.17 -16.55
C LYS A 36 31.07 -47.26 -15.50
N TRP A 37 32.21 -47.95 -15.43
CA TRP A 37 32.45 -49.02 -14.49
C TRP A 37 32.59 -48.49 -13.06
N ILE A 38 33.31 -47.38 -12.88
CA ILE A 38 33.48 -46.71 -11.59
C ILE A 38 32.12 -46.29 -11.03
N LEU A 39 31.32 -45.59 -11.85
CA LEU A 39 30.00 -45.11 -11.43
C LEU A 39 29.01 -46.26 -11.17
N HIS A 40 29.12 -47.37 -11.91
CA HIS A 40 28.35 -48.58 -11.61
C HIS A 40 28.71 -49.14 -10.23
N LYS A 41 30.00 -49.25 -9.92
CA LYS A 41 30.47 -49.76 -8.62
C LYS A 41 30.11 -48.84 -7.46
N LEU A 42 30.11 -47.52 -7.67
CA LEU A 42 29.66 -46.56 -6.66
C LEU A 42 28.15 -46.68 -6.40
N LYS A 43 27.33 -46.82 -7.45
CA LYS A 43 25.89 -47.11 -7.28
C LYS A 43 25.62 -48.43 -6.59
N GLU A 44 26.41 -49.46 -6.86
CA GLU A 44 26.28 -50.77 -6.22
C GLU A 44 26.59 -50.69 -4.71
N LYS A 45 27.57 -49.86 -4.32
CA LYS A 45 28.01 -49.69 -2.94
C LYS A 45 27.10 -48.77 -2.11
N TYR A 46 26.80 -47.57 -2.61
CA TYR A 46 26.06 -46.54 -1.85
C TYR A 46 24.57 -46.46 -2.20
N LYS A 47 24.11 -47.21 -3.22
CA LYS A 47 22.70 -47.34 -3.61
C LYS A 47 22.01 -45.98 -3.72
N ASP A 48 21.04 -45.72 -2.85
CA ASP A 48 20.20 -44.53 -2.86
C ASP A 48 20.84 -43.32 -2.15
N GLU A 49 21.97 -43.51 -1.46
CA GLU A 49 22.66 -42.45 -0.71
C GLU A 49 23.51 -41.54 -1.60
N ILE A 50 23.68 -41.89 -2.88
CA ILE A 50 24.39 -41.06 -3.87
C ILE A 50 23.49 -40.65 -5.05
N ILE A 51 23.64 -39.41 -5.49
CA ILE A 51 23.12 -38.87 -6.74
C ILE A 51 24.29 -38.69 -7.69
N ILE A 52 24.14 -39.17 -8.92
CA ILE A 52 25.16 -39.01 -9.96
C ILE A 52 24.58 -38.18 -11.09
N THR A 53 25.13 -36.99 -11.29
CA THR A 53 24.71 -36.05 -12.33
C THR A 53 25.73 -36.05 -13.47
N ARG A 54 25.25 -36.22 -14.71
CA ARG A 54 26.09 -36.16 -15.92
C ARG A 54 25.60 -35.05 -16.85
N LEU A 55 26.44 -34.04 -17.03
CA LEU A 55 26.28 -33.01 -18.05
C LEU A 55 27.08 -33.40 -19.30
N LYS A 56 26.59 -33.03 -20.50
CA LYS A 56 27.32 -33.31 -21.76
C LYS A 56 28.69 -32.63 -21.70
N ASN A 57 29.75 -33.38 -22.03
CA ASN A 57 31.15 -32.92 -22.05
C ASN A 57 31.72 -32.45 -20.70
N GLN A 58 31.14 -32.87 -19.57
CA GLN A 58 31.68 -32.59 -18.23
C GLN A 58 31.91 -33.87 -17.45
N SER A 59 32.86 -33.82 -16.51
CA SER A 59 33.09 -34.89 -15.55
C SER A 59 31.82 -35.18 -14.74
N PRO A 60 31.47 -36.46 -14.52
CA PRO A 60 30.31 -36.81 -13.70
C PRO A 60 30.47 -36.27 -12.28
N ILE A 61 29.43 -35.60 -11.77
CA ILE A 61 29.37 -35.08 -10.42
C ILE A 61 28.70 -36.12 -9.52
N ILE A 62 29.31 -36.41 -8.38
CA ILE A 62 28.81 -37.31 -7.35
C ILE A 62 28.36 -36.44 -6.17
N SER A 63 27.11 -36.58 -5.76
CA SER A 63 26.53 -35.86 -4.62
C SER A 63 26.00 -36.85 -3.60
N LEU A 64 26.33 -36.66 -2.32
CA LEU A 64 25.86 -37.50 -1.22
C LEU A 64 24.54 -36.92 -0.67
N LYS A 65 23.53 -37.76 -0.43
CA LYS A 65 22.18 -37.29 -0.02
C LYS A 65 22.07 -36.93 1.46
N ASP A 66 22.80 -37.62 2.35
CA ASP A 66 22.60 -37.50 3.82
C ASP A 66 23.69 -36.73 4.57
N THR A 67 24.82 -36.40 3.93
CA THR A 67 25.91 -35.66 4.60
C THR A 67 25.47 -34.26 5.03
N GLY A 68 24.65 -33.57 4.24
CA GLY A 68 24.14 -32.24 4.64
C GLY A 68 23.28 -32.28 5.90
N HIS A 69 22.44 -33.31 6.06
CA HIS A 69 21.64 -33.50 7.27
C HIS A 69 22.51 -33.92 8.47
N GLU A 70 23.48 -34.82 8.29
CA GLU A 70 24.42 -35.19 9.35
C GLU A 70 25.31 -34.03 9.80
N ILE A 71 25.77 -33.17 8.87
CA ILE A 71 26.58 -31.98 9.18
C ILE A 71 25.75 -30.97 10.00
N LEU A 72 24.52 -30.69 9.58
CA LEU A 72 23.61 -29.80 10.32
C LEU A 72 23.25 -30.37 11.68
N TYR A 73 23.03 -31.69 11.76
CA TYR A 73 22.73 -32.38 13.00
C TYR A 73 23.95 -32.35 13.95
N LYS A 74 25.15 -32.69 13.49
CA LYS A 74 26.38 -32.61 14.30
C LYS A 74 26.65 -31.19 14.78
N ALA A 75 26.61 -30.21 13.88
CA ALA A 75 26.79 -28.80 14.24
C ALA A 75 25.74 -28.32 15.27
N TRP A 76 24.53 -28.84 15.23
CA TRP A 76 23.49 -28.51 16.21
C TRP A 76 23.80 -29.03 17.62
N TYR A 77 24.25 -30.28 17.74
CA TYR A 77 24.58 -30.90 19.04
C TYR A 77 25.95 -30.46 19.58
N GLU A 78 26.92 -30.19 18.71
CA GLU A 78 28.25 -29.73 19.11
C GLU A 78 28.24 -28.29 19.66
N ASN A 79 27.34 -27.45 19.15
CA ASN A 79 27.15 -26.07 19.61
C ASN A 79 26.10 -25.93 20.74
N GLN A 80 25.75 -27.03 21.42
CA GLN A 80 24.75 -27.00 22.48
C GLN A 80 25.29 -26.31 23.73
N GLU A 81 24.57 -25.32 24.24
CA GLU A 81 24.99 -24.61 25.44
C GLU A 81 24.70 -25.40 26.71
N LYS A 82 25.65 -25.39 27.66
CA LYS A 82 25.53 -26.17 28.91
C LYS A 82 24.44 -25.63 29.83
N LYS A 83 24.13 -24.34 29.73
CA LYS A 83 23.09 -23.69 30.51
C LYS A 83 21.78 -23.66 29.73
N MET A 84 20.71 -24.09 30.38
CA MET A 84 19.38 -24.18 29.76
C MET A 84 18.87 -22.82 29.24
N GLU A 85 19.17 -21.72 29.93
CA GLU A 85 18.74 -20.38 29.51
C GLU A 85 19.44 -19.95 28.21
N ASP A 86 20.75 -20.16 28.13
CA ASP A 86 21.56 -19.85 26.95
C ASP A 86 21.15 -20.74 25.76
N GLU A 87 20.84 -22.00 26.01
CA GLU A 87 20.34 -22.94 25.00
C GLU A 87 18.98 -22.49 24.44
N ARG A 88 18.06 -22.03 25.28
CA ARG A 88 16.76 -21.49 24.82
C ARG A 88 16.95 -20.27 23.92
N ILE A 89 17.89 -19.38 24.26
CA ILE A 89 18.23 -18.22 23.44
C ILE A 89 18.84 -18.67 22.10
N ARG A 90 19.72 -19.68 22.10
CA ARG A 90 20.30 -20.26 20.87
C ARG A 90 19.24 -20.79 19.93
N VAL A 91 18.26 -21.54 20.44
CA VAL A 91 17.13 -22.04 19.64
C VAL A 91 16.32 -20.89 19.04
N VAL A 92 16.02 -19.85 19.83
CA VAL A 92 15.28 -18.67 19.33
C VAL A 92 16.05 -17.93 18.24
N LYS A 93 17.38 -17.77 18.39
CA LYS A 93 18.24 -17.16 17.36
C LYS A 93 18.23 -17.97 16.08
N SER A 94 18.39 -19.29 16.19
CA SER A 94 18.38 -20.20 15.04
C SER A 94 17.03 -20.17 14.30
N ALA A 95 15.92 -20.16 15.04
CA ALA A 95 14.59 -20.00 14.46
C ALA A 95 14.44 -18.62 13.77
N GLY A 96 14.99 -17.57 14.37
CA GLY A 96 15.03 -16.23 13.77
C GLY A 96 15.81 -16.19 12.46
N GLU A 97 16.96 -16.87 12.37
CA GLU A 97 17.76 -16.96 11.14
C GLU A 97 17.00 -17.66 10.02
N ILE A 98 16.33 -18.77 10.32
CA ILE A 98 15.46 -19.49 9.36
C ILE A 98 14.37 -18.55 8.83
N ILE A 99 13.66 -17.87 9.73
CA ILE A 99 12.59 -16.94 9.33
C ILE A 99 13.12 -15.80 8.47
N VAL A 100 14.26 -15.22 8.82
CA VAL A 100 14.89 -14.14 8.04
C VAL A 100 15.27 -14.64 6.65
N GLU A 101 15.77 -15.86 6.52
CA GLU A 101 16.16 -16.44 5.23
C GLU A 101 14.94 -16.74 4.35
N ASP A 102 13.85 -17.22 4.93
CA ASP A 102 12.59 -17.41 4.20
C ASP A 102 12.01 -16.07 3.71
N ILE A 103 12.02 -15.03 4.56
CA ILE A 103 11.62 -13.67 4.16
C ILE A 103 12.48 -13.14 2.99
N ARG A 104 13.78 -13.44 2.98
CA ARG A 104 14.72 -13.04 1.93
C ARG A 104 14.52 -13.81 0.63
N SER A 105 14.19 -15.09 0.73
CA SER A 105 13.98 -15.99 -0.40
C SER A 105 12.67 -15.70 -1.14
N GLN A 106 11.69 -15.09 -0.47
CA GLN A 106 10.42 -14.73 -1.09
C GLN A 106 10.57 -13.63 -2.15
N ILE A 107 9.83 -13.76 -3.25
CA ILE A 107 9.83 -12.80 -4.35
C ILE A 107 8.63 -11.87 -4.19
N TYR A 108 8.87 -10.56 -4.07
CA TYR A 108 7.83 -9.55 -3.94
C TYR A 108 7.73 -8.67 -5.18
N LEU A 109 6.51 -8.26 -5.52
CA LEU A 109 6.25 -7.33 -6.62
C LEU A 109 6.55 -5.88 -6.20
N LEU A 110 7.46 -5.23 -6.92
CA LEU A 110 7.89 -3.84 -6.62
C LEU A 110 7.47 -2.83 -7.67
N HIS A 111 7.03 -3.29 -8.83
CA HIS A 111 6.77 -2.45 -10.00
C HIS A 111 5.29 -2.08 -10.14
N SER A 112 4.45 -2.55 -9.24
CA SER A 112 3.03 -2.34 -9.30
C SER A 112 2.34 -2.54 -7.96
N TYR A 113 1.16 -1.94 -7.83
CA TYR A 113 0.23 -2.21 -6.74
C TYR A 113 -0.94 -3.07 -7.23
N PRO A 114 -1.60 -3.83 -6.33
CA PRO A 114 -2.82 -4.54 -6.67
C PRO A 114 -3.94 -3.59 -7.11
N SER A 115 -4.99 -4.15 -7.73
CA SER A 115 -6.19 -3.39 -8.09
C SER A 115 -6.85 -2.77 -6.83
N PRO A 116 -7.44 -1.57 -6.90
CA PRO A 116 -8.14 -0.96 -5.78
C PRO A 116 -9.30 -1.79 -5.21
N ILE A 117 -9.91 -2.66 -6.01
CA ILE A 117 -10.97 -3.57 -5.54
C ILE A 117 -10.39 -4.66 -4.64
N THR A 118 -9.32 -5.30 -5.10
CA THR A 118 -8.72 -6.47 -4.47
C THR A 118 -7.47 -6.09 -3.67
N PHE A 119 -7.37 -4.83 -3.24
CA PHE A 119 -6.11 -4.25 -2.77
C PHE A 119 -5.54 -4.93 -1.53
N LEU A 120 -6.44 -5.42 -0.68
CA LEU A 120 -6.13 -6.12 0.56
C LEU A 120 -6.39 -7.63 0.46
N GLU A 121 -6.89 -8.10 -0.68
CA GLU A 121 -7.11 -9.52 -0.90
C GLU A 121 -5.76 -10.23 -1.02
N ASN A 122 -5.68 -11.45 -0.50
CA ASN A 122 -4.49 -12.30 -0.56
C ASN A 122 -3.21 -11.71 0.05
N ALA A 123 -3.32 -10.69 0.92
CA ALA A 123 -2.14 -10.16 1.63
C ALA A 123 -1.41 -11.24 2.45
N GLU A 124 -2.12 -12.31 2.86
CA GLU A 124 -1.51 -13.45 3.56
C GLU A 124 -0.48 -14.20 2.70
N GLU A 125 -0.59 -14.16 1.36
CA GLU A 125 0.34 -14.84 0.45
C GLU A 125 1.74 -14.21 0.46
N ASP A 126 1.86 -12.95 0.88
CA ASP A 126 3.15 -12.27 1.05
C ASP A 126 3.90 -12.75 2.32
N VAL A 127 3.29 -13.58 3.17
CA VAL A 127 3.87 -14.00 4.45
C VAL A 127 4.53 -15.39 4.32
N PRO A 128 5.83 -15.54 4.64
CA PRO A 128 6.44 -16.86 4.67
C PRO A 128 5.82 -17.76 5.74
N VAL A 129 5.69 -19.05 5.43
CA VAL A 129 5.06 -20.05 6.31
C VAL A 129 5.71 -20.12 7.69
N THR A 130 7.04 -19.95 7.78
CA THR A 130 7.76 -19.98 9.07
C THR A 130 7.43 -18.78 9.94
N LEU A 131 7.33 -17.58 9.36
CA LEU A 131 6.89 -16.38 10.09
C LEU A 131 5.44 -16.51 10.54
N GLN A 132 4.57 -17.01 9.65
CA GLN A 132 3.16 -17.26 9.96
C GLN A 132 3.03 -18.25 11.12
N THR A 133 3.75 -19.38 11.06
CA THR A 133 3.75 -20.41 12.10
C THR A 133 4.20 -19.86 13.45
N LEU A 134 5.27 -19.05 13.48
CA LEU A 134 5.75 -18.42 14.71
C LEU A 134 4.68 -17.49 15.31
N LEU A 135 4.13 -16.58 14.50
CA LEU A 135 3.17 -15.59 14.98
C LEU A 135 1.84 -16.21 15.39
N GLU A 136 1.37 -17.22 14.67
CA GLU A 136 0.21 -18.03 15.08
C GLU A 136 0.47 -18.71 16.43
N THR A 137 1.64 -19.34 16.60
CA THR A 137 2.03 -19.99 17.86
C THR A 137 2.05 -19.01 19.04
N ILE A 138 2.49 -17.77 18.82
CA ILE A 138 2.55 -16.73 19.86
C ILE A 138 1.18 -16.13 20.14
N ILE A 139 0.47 -15.71 19.10
CA ILE A 139 -0.73 -14.86 19.20
C ILE A 139 -1.98 -15.67 19.46
N LEU A 140 -2.14 -16.84 18.81
CA LEU A 140 -3.33 -17.68 18.96
C LEU A 140 -3.30 -18.53 20.23
N LYS A 141 -2.17 -18.56 20.96
CA LYS A 141 -2.05 -19.30 22.21
C LYS A 141 -3.15 -18.89 23.18
N ASN A 142 -3.97 -19.86 23.58
CA ASN A 142 -5.10 -19.69 24.50
C ASN A 142 -6.18 -18.69 24.04
N LYS A 143 -6.20 -18.28 22.77
CA LYS A 143 -7.28 -17.44 22.24
C LYS A 143 -8.55 -18.27 22.03
N ARG A 144 -9.69 -17.67 22.32
CA ARG A 144 -11.03 -18.24 22.11
C ARG A 144 -11.85 -17.24 21.29
N GLY A 145 -12.82 -17.73 20.52
CA GLY A 145 -13.70 -16.92 19.68
C GLY A 145 -13.26 -16.89 18.21
N ASP A 146 -13.58 -15.80 17.52
CA ASP A 146 -13.33 -15.65 16.08
C ASP A 146 -11.83 -15.59 15.77
N LEU A 147 -11.33 -16.66 15.13
CA LEU A 147 -9.94 -16.79 14.72
C LEU A 147 -9.61 -15.89 13.53
N LEU A 148 -10.59 -15.50 12.72
CA LEU A 148 -10.38 -14.68 11.52
C LEU A 148 -9.83 -13.30 11.88
N ARG A 149 -10.40 -12.67 12.91
CA ARG A 149 -9.89 -11.40 13.45
C ARG A 149 -8.40 -11.48 13.83
N TRP A 150 -7.98 -12.57 14.46
CA TRP A 150 -6.59 -12.71 14.89
C TRP A 150 -5.65 -12.97 13.72
N ARG A 151 -6.10 -13.68 12.67
CA ARG A 151 -5.35 -13.85 11.43
C ARG A 151 -5.08 -12.53 10.71
N VAL A 152 -6.05 -11.61 10.69
CA VAL A 152 -5.83 -10.26 10.15
C VAL A 152 -4.73 -9.53 10.93
N ILE A 153 -4.73 -9.64 12.26
CA ILE A 153 -3.68 -9.02 13.11
C ILE A 153 -2.31 -9.66 12.84
N ILE A 154 -2.25 -10.99 12.74
CA ILE A 154 -1.02 -11.74 12.43
C ILE A 154 -0.46 -11.28 11.08
N THR A 155 -1.31 -11.15 10.07
CA THR A 155 -0.91 -10.69 8.73
C THR A 155 -0.37 -9.25 8.78
N ALA A 156 -1.06 -8.34 9.48
CA ALA A 156 -0.58 -6.96 9.63
C ALA A 156 0.79 -6.88 10.32
N ILE A 157 1.01 -7.66 11.39
CA ILE A 157 2.30 -7.73 12.10
C ILE A 157 3.37 -8.35 11.18
N SER A 158 3.01 -9.39 10.42
CA SER A 158 3.93 -10.03 9.47
C SER A 158 4.43 -9.03 8.44
N HIS A 159 3.53 -8.23 7.86
CA HIS A 159 3.91 -7.18 6.90
C HIS A 159 4.84 -6.12 7.52
N ALA A 160 4.63 -5.75 8.79
CA ALA A 160 5.51 -4.83 9.50
C ALA A 160 6.92 -5.44 9.70
N ILE A 161 6.99 -6.71 10.09
CA ILE A 161 8.26 -7.44 10.23
C ILE A 161 8.98 -7.54 8.88
N ILE A 162 8.30 -8.00 7.83
CA ILE A 162 8.88 -8.13 6.48
C ILE A 162 9.37 -6.76 5.97
N SER A 163 8.59 -5.69 6.19
CA SER A 163 8.99 -4.33 5.83
C SER A 163 10.23 -3.87 6.59
N GLY A 164 10.40 -4.27 7.85
CA GLY A 164 11.60 -4.01 8.64
C GLY A 164 12.81 -4.81 8.18
N THR A 165 12.60 -6.08 7.78
CA THR A 165 13.67 -6.96 7.28
C THR A 165 14.10 -6.60 5.86
N ARG A 166 13.19 -6.13 5.00
CA ARG A 166 13.41 -5.84 3.57
C ARG A 166 12.84 -4.49 3.12
N PRO A 167 13.29 -3.36 3.67
CA PRO A 167 12.69 -2.05 3.44
C PRO A 167 12.77 -1.55 1.98
N ARG A 168 13.68 -2.10 1.16
CA ARG A 168 13.84 -1.72 -0.26
C ARG A 168 13.27 -2.74 -1.24
N SER A 169 12.86 -3.90 -0.74
CA SER A 169 12.48 -5.05 -1.58
C SER A 169 11.14 -5.64 -1.19
N PHE A 170 10.33 -4.90 -0.43
CA PHE A 170 8.96 -5.24 -0.10
C PHE A 170 8.09 -3.98 -0.09
N ILE A 171 6.93 -4.05 -0.72
CA ILE A 171 5.91 -3.00 -0.69
C ILE A 171 4.67 -3.65 -0.09
N SER A 172 4.40 -3.33 1.17
CA SER A 172 3.24 -3.87 1.87
C SER A 172 1.95 -3.21 1.39
N SER A 173 1.02 -4.00 0.85
CA SER A 173 -0.35 -3.56 0.53
C SER A 173 -1.05 -2.99 1.78
N ILE A 174 -0.98 -3.69 2.90
CA ILE A 174 -1.61 -3.28 4.17
C ILE A 174 -1.08 -1.92 4.64
N LEU A 175 0.25 -1.76 4.72
CA LEU A 175 0.86 -0.53 5.21
C LEU A 175 0.63 0.64 4.25
N THR A 176 0.63 0.38 2.94
CA THR A 176 0.35 1.40 1.90
C THR A 176 -1.11 1.86 1.92
N ALA A 177 -2.06 0.92 2.07
CA ALA A 177 -3.48 1.23 2.21
C ALA A 177 -3.76 2.11 3.42
N LEU A 178 -3.20 1.72 4.57
CA LEU A 178 -3.35 2.49 5.81
C LEU A 178 -2.75 3.89 5.65
N SER A 179 -1.57 4.01 5.06
CA SER A 179 -0.95 5.32 4.82
C SER A 179 -1.78 6.21 3.89
N SER A 180 -2.30 5.67 2.78
CA SER A 180 -3.17 6.45 1.88
C SER A 180 -4.46 6.90 2.59
N LEU A 181 -5.05 6.02 3.41
CA LEU A 181 -6.24 6.36 4.19
C LEU A 181 -5.95 7.49 5.20
N LEU A 182 -4.86 7.38 5.95
CA LEU A 182 -4.46 8.39 6.93
C LEU A 182 -4.14 9.72 6.27
N LEU A 183 -3.46 9.69 5.12
CA LEU A 183 -3.15 10.90 4.36
C LEU A 183 -4.43 11.60 3.89
N LYS A 184 -5.40 10.86 3.35
CA LYS A 184 -6.69 11.41 2.92
C LYS A 184 -7.54 11.93 4.07
N LYS A 185 -7.50 11.27 5.23
CA LYS A 185 -8.33 11.62 6.38
C LYS A 185 -7.79 12.80 7.19
N TYR A 186 -6.46 12.88 7.34
CA TYR A 186 -5.83 13.85 8.26
C TYR A 186 -4.95 14.88 7.54
N GLY A 187 -4.52 14.63 6.29
CA GLY A 187 -3.69 15.56 5.54
C GLY A 187 -2.32 15.86 6.14
N SER A 188 -1.85 15.07 7.12
CA SER A 188 -0.64 15.35 7.90
C SER A 188 0.51 14.42 7.55
N SER A 189 1.57 14.94 6.93
CA SER A 189 2.80 14.18 6.65
C SER A 189 3.51 13.77 7.94
N SER A 190 3.54 14.64 8.96
CA SER A 190 4.22 14.35 10.24
C SER A 190 3.63 13.13 10.95
N LEU A 191 2.30 12.95 10.90
CA LEU A 191 1.65 11.77 11.46
C LEU A 191 2.11 10.49 10.76
N LEU A 192 2.16 10.51 9.43
CA LEU A 192 2.64 9.39 8.62
C LEU A 192 4.11 9.09 8.88
N ASP A 193 4.95 10.11 9.00
CA ASP A 193 6.38 9.92 9.26
C ASP A 193 6.59 9.26 10.63
N ILE A 194 5.87 9.68 11.67
CA ILE A 194 5.89 9.04 13.00
C ILE A 194 5.46 7.58 12.93
N LEU A 195 4.32 7.29 12.29
CA LEU A 195 3.79 5.93 12.20
C LEU A 195 4.68 5.02 11.35
N SER A 196 5.28 5.55 10.30
CA SER A 196 6.22 4.81 9.46
C SER A 196 7.54 4.52 10.19
N ALA A 197 8.02 5.45 11.02
CA ALA A 197 9.20 5.22 11.87
C ALA A 197 8.97 4.13 12.92
N LEU A 198 7.73 3.97 13.39
CA LEU A 198 7.32 2.89 14.29
C LEU A 198 7.01 1.57 13.55
N GLY A 199 7.00 1.56 12.21
CA GLY A 199 6.68 0.37 11.41
C GLY A 199 5.18 0.08 11.27
N PHE A 200 4.30 1.00 11.66
CA PHE A 200 2.85 0.81 11.60
C PHE A 200 2.23 1.29 10.28
N SER A 201 2.95 2.02 9.44
CA SER A 201 2.46 2.49 8.15
C SER A 201 3.59 2.62 7.12
N ALA A 202 3.24 2.74 5.84
CA ALA A 202 4.21 3.15 4.83
C ALA A 202 4.57 4.64 5.01
N SER A 203 5.73 5.05 4.49
CA SER A 203 6.17 6.45 4.54
C SER A 203 5.23 7.39 3.78
N TYR A 204 5.26 8.69 4.12
CA TYR A 204 4.55 9.72 3.35
C TYR A 204 4.92 9.67 1.86
N ARG A 205 6.21 9.46 1.55
CA ARG A 205 6.69 9.32 0.18
C ARG A 205 6.02 8.16 -0.56
N GLU A 206 5.95 6.98 0.05
CA GLU A 206 5.34 5.81 -0.59
C GLU A 206 3.83 6.01 -0.79
N ALA A 207 3.14 6.61 0.19
CA ALA A 207 1.73 6.97 0.05
C ALA A 207 1.49 7.90 -1.16
N ARG A 208 2.37 8.91 -1.35
CA ARG A 208 2.30 9.81 -2.50
C ARG A 208 2.63 9.11 -3.83
N VAL A 209 3.59 8.20 -3.85
CA VAL A 209 3.88 7.38 -5.05
C VAL A 209 2.65 6.56 -5.42
N PHE A 210 2.00 5.92 -4.46
CA PHE A 210 0.77 5.16 -4.69
C PHE A 210 -0.38 6.04 -5.22
N GLU A 211 -0.63 7.19 -4.58
CA GLU A 211 -1.68 8.12 -5.03
C GLU A 211 -1.45 8.60 -6.46
N ILE A 212 -0.22 8.99 -6.79
CA ILE A 212 0.10 9.48 -8.13
C ILE A 212 0.07 8.35 -9.16
N SER A 213 0.56 7.16 -8.81
CA SER A 213 0.44 5.97 -9.66
C SER A 213 -1.01 5.67 -10.02
N SER A 214 -1.92 5.85 -9.05
CA SER A 214 -3.36 5.67 -9.23
C SER A 214 -3.98 6.76 -10.12
N VAL A 215 -3.51 8.01 -10.03
CA VAL A 215 -4.00 9.12 -10.88
C VAL A 215 -3.53 8.99 -12.32
N LEU A 216 -2.29 8.52 -12.54
CA LEU A 216 -1.67 8.41 -13.86
C LEU A 216 -2.17 7.23 -14.69
N HIS A 217 -2.77 6.25 -14.04
CA HIS A 217 -3.45 5.14 -14.71
C HIS A 217 -4.95 5.28 -14.47
N PRO A 218 -5.57 6.36 -14.98
CA PRO A 218 -7.00 6.53 -14.87
C PRO A 218 -7.68 5.38 -15.60
N TYR A 219 -8.82 4.96 -15.08
CA TYR A 219 -9.62 3.90 -15.67
C TYR A 219 -9.92 4.21 -17.14
N LEU A 220 -9.55 3.29 -18.03
CA LEU A 220 -9.94 3.34 -19.43
C LEU A 220 -11.42 3.02 -19.51
N TYR A 221 -12.23 4.07 -19.44
CA TYR A 221 -13.63 4.00 -19.79
C TYR A 221 -13.75 4.14 -21.31
N GLU A 222 -13.87 3.01 -22.00
CA GLU A 222 -14.40 2.96 -23.36
C GLU A 222 -15.77 2.27 -23.30
N SER A 223 -16.84 3.01 -23.01
CA SER A 223 -18.18 2.48 -23.31
C SER A 223 -18.61 2.98 -24.68
N GLN A 224 -18.61 2.07 -25.64
CA GLN A 224 -19.35 2.25 -26.89
C GLN A 224 -20.84 1.86 -26.71
N GLN A 225 -21.25 1.35 -25.54
CA GLN A 225 -22.56 0.70 -25.32
C GLN A 225 -23.33 1.18 -24.07
N GLY A 226 -22.93 2.27 -23.41
CA GLY A 226 -23.60 2.77 -22.20
C GLY A 226 -23.96 4.26 -22.25
N PHE A 227 -25.08 4.64 -21.63
CA PHE A 227 -25.38 6.04 -21.37
C PHE A 227 -24.46 6.56 -20.26
N THR A 228 -23.76 7.66 -20.53
CA THR A 228 -22.80 8.29 -19.60
C THR A 228 -23.23 9.71 -19.33
N GLN A 229 -23.36 10.08 -18.06
CA GLN A 229 -23.63 11.44 -17.61
C GLN A 229 -22.57 11.86 -16.59
N PHE A 230 -21.99 13.05 -16.77
CA PHE A 230 -21.16 13.65 -15.74
C PHE A 230 -22.02 14.58 -14.89
N VAL A 231 -22.02 14.37 -13.58
CA VAL A 231 -22.72 15.21 -12.60
C VAL A 231 -21.65 15.93 -11.81
N PHE A 232 -21.73 17.25 -11.75
CA PHE A 232 -20.78 18.07 -11.04
C PHE A 232 -21.48 18.81 -9.90
N ASP A 233 -20.82 18.88 -8.74
CA ASP A 233 -21.28 19.63 -7.58
C ASP A 233 -20.12 20.43 -6.98
N ASN A 234 -20.42 21.50 -6.25
CA ASN A 234 -19.39 22.33 -5.63
C ASN A 234 -18.66 21.54 -4.52
N VAL A 235 -17.34 21.63 -4.51
CA VAL A 235 -16.52 21.18 -3.39
C VAL A 235 -16.44 22.34 -2.41
N ASP A 236 -17.38 22.37 -1.47
CA ASP A 236 -17.36 23.31 -0.35
C ASP A 236 -16.34 22.87 0.71
N HIS A 237 -15.07 22.69 0.30
CA HIS A 237 -13.99 22.47 1.27
C HIS A 237 -13.59 23.82 1.86
N GLN A 238 -14.35 24.26 2.86
CA GLN A 238 -14.02 25.45 3.64
C GLN A 238 -12.81 25.16 4.51
N THR A 239 -11.61 25.45 3.99
CA THR A 239 -10.46 25.74 4.85
C THR A 239 -10.81 27.02 5.59
N CYS A 240 -11.16 26.94 6.88
CA CYS A 240 -11.54 28.07 7.74
C CYS A 240 -10.72 29.33 7.42
N THR A 241 -11.27 30.22 6.61
CA THR A 241 -10.68 31.51 6.28
C THR A 241 -11.78 32.53 6.49
N LEU A 242 -11.71 33.18 7.65
CA LEU A 242 -12.62 34.25 8.08
C LEU A 242 -12.75 35.39 7.03
N THR A 243 -11.79 35.48 6.10
CA THR A 243 -11.63 36.54 5.11
C THR A 243 -12.01 36.14 3.68
N GLY A 244 -12.30 34.88 3.38
CA GLY A 244 -12.62 34.40 2.02
C GLY A 244 -11.47 34.49 0.99
N SER A 245 -10.28 34.94 1.40
CA SER A 245 -9.07 34.96 0.56
C SER A 245 -8.37 33.60 0.63
N ASN A 246 -7.91 33.06 -0.51
CA ASN A 246 -7.34 31.70 -0.66
C ASN A 246 -8.33 30.54 -0.46
N THR A 247 -9.64 30.75 -0.65
CA THR A 247 -10.61 29.65 -0.72
C THR A 247 -10.45 28.88 -2.03
N LEU A 248 -10.23 27.58 -1.94
CA LEU A 248 -10.25 26.69 -3.10
C LEU A 248 -11.70 26.57 -3.59
N HIS A 249 -12.03 27.21 -4.71
CA HIS A 249 -13.26 26.92 -5.44
C HIS A 249 -13.00 25.75 -6.38
N ALA A 250 -13.36 24.55 -5.94
CA ALA A 250 -13.33 23.34 -6.75
C ALA A 250 -14.75 22.81 -6.97
N MET A 251 -14.93 22.05 -8.04
CA MET A 251 -16.17 21.35 -8.36
C MET A 251 -15.84 19.88 -8.55
N ALA A 252 -16.50 19.01 -7.80
CA ALA A 252 -16.30 17.57 -7.87
C ALA A 252 -17.25 17.02 -8.93
N GLY A 253 -16.68 16.33 -9.91
CA GLY A 253 -17.44 15.59 -10.91
C GLY A 253 -17.52 14.11 -10.54
N ILE A 254 -18.69 13.51 -10.69
CA ILE A 254 -18.87 12.06 -10.75
C ILE A 254 -19.34 11.68 -12.15
N GLN A 255 -18.86 10.54 -12.64
CA GLN A 255 -19.34 9.94 -13.88
C GLN A 255 -20.36 8.85 -13.55
N CYS A 256 -21.60 9.05 -13.99
CA CYS A 256 -22.70 8.11 -13.87
C CYS A 256 -22.85 7.34 -15.17
N THR A 257 -22.78 6.00 -15.13
CA THR A 257 -22.91 5.14 -16.31
C THR A 257 -24.01 4.11 -16.13
N THR A 258 -24.88 3.94 -17.13
CA THR A 258 -25.93 2.91 -17.17
C THR A 258 -25.96 2.20 -18.53
N PRO A 259 -26.06 0.85 -18.58
CA PRO A 259 -26.11 -0.10 -17.46
C PRO A 259 -24.76 -0.27 -16.74
N LYS A 260 -24.76 -0.94 -15.58
CA LYS A 260 -23.54 -1.24 -14.82
C LYS A 260 -22.56 -2.01 -15.70
N ILE A 261 -21.40 -1.43 -15.97
CA ILE A 261 -20.34 -2.08 -16.74
C ILE A 261 -19.56 -3.03 -15.83
N LYS A 262 -19.32 -4.26 -16.29
CA LYS A 262 -18.41 -5.22 -15.66
C LYS A 262 -16.99 -4.93 -16.18
N ASN A 263 -15.98 -4.98 -15.29
CA ASN A 263 -14.55 -4.78 -15.58
C ASN A 263 -14.10 -3.31 -15.76
N LEU A 264 -14.56 -2.39 -14.90
CA LEU A 264 -14.08 -0.99 -14.91
C LEU A 264 -12.61 -0.80 -14.50
N PHE A 265 -12.03 -1.80 -13.83
CA PHE A 265 -10.79 -1.64 -13.07
C PHE A 265 -9.67 -2.43 -13.73
N SER A 266 -8.54 -1.76 -13.97
CA SER A 266 -7.28 -2.45 -14.27
C SER A 266 -6.99 -3.47 -13.17
N SER A 267 -6.48 -4.64 -13.56
CA SER A 267 -6.07 -5.68 -12.61
C SER A 267 -4.89 -5.22 -11.74
N VAL A 268 -4.10 -4.25 -12.22
CA VAL A 268 -2.85 -3.83 -11.59
C VAL A 268 -2.61 -2.32 -11.84
N ILE A 269 -2.07 -1.61 -10.84
CA ILE A 269 -1.64 -0.21 -10.97
C ILE A 269 -0.12 -0.18 -11.11
N PRO A 270 0.44 0.20 -12.28
CA PRO A 270 1.88 0.35 -12.43
C PRO A 270 2.43 1.45 -11.51
N ARG A 271 3.49 1.12 -10.77
CA ARG A 271 4.12 2.03 -9.81
C ARG A 271 5.03 3.01 -10.53
N VAL A 272 4.86 4.31 -10.25
CA VAL A 272 5.79 5.31 -10.78
C VAL A 272 7.16 5.24 -10.12
N GLN A 273 8.21 5.34 -10.93
CA GLN A 273 9.59 5.37 -10.43
C GLN A 273 9.97 6.76 -9.89
N LYS A 274 9.44 7.81 -10.51
CA LYS A 274 9.67 9.20 -10.14
C LYS A 274 8.33 9.92 -10.04
N ILE A 275 8.17 10.70 -8.98
CA ILE A 275 7.00 11.57 -8.82
C ILE A 275 7.11 12.69 -9.86
N PRO A 276 6.18 12.79 -10.83
CA PRO A 276 6.14 13.88 -11.80
C PRO A 276 5.81 15.22 -11.13
N ALA A 277 6.12 16.31 -11.82
CA ALA A 277 5.85 17.66 -11.31
C ALA A 277 4.34 17.90 -11.18
N SER A 278 3.92 18.78 -10.27
CA SER A 278 2.51 19.11 -10.05
C SER A 278 1.78 19.59 -11.31
N ILE A 279 2.49 20.34 -12.17
CA ILE A 279 1.99 20.81 -13.47
C ILE A 279 1.65 19.63 -14.40
N GLU A 280 2.46 18.58 -14.36
CA GLU A 280 2.27 17.39 -15.18
C GLU A 280 1.13 16.55 -14.61
N VAL A 281 1.10 16.33 -13.29
CA VAL A 281 -0.01 15.65 -12.60
C VAL A 281 -1.35 16.34 -12.87
N GLY A 282 -1.38 17.68 -12.88
CA GLY A 282 -2.59 18.47 -13.15
C GLY A 282 -3.13 18.39 -14.58
N LYS A 283 -2.40 17.76 -15.52
CA LYS A 283 -2.89 17.50 -16.88
C LYS A 283 -3.71 16.21 -16.98
N PHE A 284 -3.55 15.29 -16.02
CA PHE A 284 -4.25 14.00 -16.04
C PHE A 284 -5.67 14.14 -15.48
N GLY A 285 -6.62 13.37 -16.04
CA GLY A 285 -8.01 13.37 -15.59
C GLY A 285 -8.78 14.66 -15.85
N ARG A 286 -8.26 15.55 -16.70
CA ARG A 286 -8.95 16.78 -17.09
C ARG A 286 -10.03 16.47 -18.12
N ILE A 287 -11.27 16.87 -17.80
CA ILE A 287 -12.35 16.96 -18.77
C ILE A 287 -12.35 18.41 -19.26
N ASP A 288 -12.16 18.61 -20.56
CA ASP A 288 -12.24 19.95 -21.14
C ASP A 288 -13.66 20.48 -21.04
N VAL A 289 -13.84 21.53 -20.23
CA VAL A 289 -15.09 22.26 -20.14
C VAL A 289 -15.20 23.13 -21.38
N LEU A 290 -16.06 22.71 -22.32
CA LEU A 290 -16.40 23.54 -23.46
C LEU A 290 -17.39 24.62 -22.98
N PRO A 291 -17.04 25.91 -23.07
CA PRO A 291 -17.96 26.97 -22.69
C PRO A 291 -19.15 26.93 -23.66
N PHE A 292 -20.35 26.64 -23.13
CA PHE A 292 -21.57 26.77 -23.91
C PHE A 292 -21.87 28.26 -24.09
N GLN A 293 -21.47 28.81 -25.25
CA GLN A 293 -21.93 30.13 -25.66
C GLN A 293 -23.35 30.02 -26.19
N LYS A 294 -24.32 30.38 -25.35
CA LYS A 294 -25.70 30.55 -25.80
C LYS A 294 -25.73 31.71 -26.79
N VAL A 295 -26.20 31.47 -28.02
CA VAL A 295 -26.28 32.45 -29.12
C VAL A 295 -27.07 33.71 -28.73
N ASN A 296 -27.91 33.63 -27.69
CA ASN A 296 -28.52 34.77 -27.02
C ASN A 296 -28.35 34.61 -25.48
N PRO A 297 -27.43 35.32 -24.83
CA PRO A 297 -27.28 35.24 -23.38
C PRO A 297 -28.55 35.79 -22.72
N GLY A 298 -29.28 34.95 -21.98
CA GLY A 298 -30.48 35.39 -21.25
C GLY A 298 -30.22 36.52 -20.25
N ILE A 299 -28.96 36.73 -19.86
CA ILE A 299 -28.52 37.85 -19.03
C ILE A 299 -28.56 39.18 -19.80
N ALA A 300 -28.43 39.20 -21.13
CA ALA A 300 -28.59 40.42 -21.92
C ALA A 300 -30.03 40.97 -21.89
N SER A 301 -31.02 40.14 -21.55
CA SER A 301 -32.39 40.58 -21.27
C SER A 301 -32.62 41.04 -19.82
N VAL A 302 -31.65 40.86 -18.92
CA VAL A 302 -31.75 41.33 -17.54
C VAL A 302 -31.29 42.78 -17.50
N LYS A 303 -32.25 43.70 -17.38
CA LYS A 303 -31.97 45.10 -17.07
C LYS A 303 -31.64 45.20 -15.59
N ILE A 304 -30.41 45.57 -15.26
CA ILE A 304 -30.03 45.94 -13.90
C ILE A 304 -30.49 47.38 -13.70
N GLU A 305 -31.60 47.56 -13.00
CA GLU A 305 -32.04 48.89 -12.57
C GLU A 305 -31.15 49.36 -11.43
N ASN A 306 -30.77 50.65 -11.45
CA ASN A 306 -29.97 51.22 -10.38
C ASN A 306 -30.83 51.30 -9.11
N LEU A 307 -30.40 50.62 -8.05
CA LEU A 307 -31.10 50.63 -6.76
C LEU A 307 -31.26 52.05 -6.19
N GLN A 308 -30.36 52.98 -6.53
CA GLN A 308 -30.48 54.39 -6.14
C GLN A 308 -31.66 55.09 -6.81
N ASP A 309 -32.08 54.65 -8.00
CA ASP A 309 -33.22 55.21 -8.73
C ASP A 309 -34.55 54.67 -8.16
N LEU A 310 -34.52 53.47 -7.58
CA LEU A 310 -35.67 52.81 -6.95
C LEU A 310 -35.87 53.21 -5.48
N ASN A 311 -34.78 53.41 -4.75
CA ASN A 311 -34.74 53.89 -3.37
C ASN A 311 -33.54 54.85 -3.23
N PRO A 312 -33.74 56.16 -3.39
CA PRO A 312 -32.66 57.13 -3.17
C PRO A 312 -32.21 57.00 -1.70
N LEU A 313 -30.96 56.59 -1.51
CA LEU A 313 -30.34 56.55 -0.20
C LEU A 313 -30.31 57.99 0.34
N THR A 314 -31.19 58.30 1.28
CA THR A 314 -31.12 59.55 2.04
C THR A 314 -29.86 59.49 2.91
N ASN A 315 -29.00 60.50 2.79
CA ASN A 315 -27.81 60.64 3.65
C ASN A 315 -28.17 60.90 5.12
N ASP A 316 -29.44 61.19 5.40
CA ASP A 316 -29.99 61.30 6.74
C ASP A 316 -30.42 59.90 7.22
N ILE A 317 -29.44 59.15 7.72
CA ILE A 317 -29.71 57.94 8.50
C ILE A 317 -30.12 58.42 9.90
N GLU A 318 -31.42 58.55 10.15
CA GLU A 318 -31.92 58.72 11.52
C GLU A 318 -31.71 57.40 12.28
N VAL A 319 -30.60 57.31 13.00
CA VAL A 319 -30.28 56.13 13.82
C VAL A 319 -31.30 56.05 14.95
N ASN A 320 -32.12 55.01 14.91
CA ASN A 320 -33.11 54.72 15.95
C ASN A 320 -32.38 54.41 17.28
N THR A 321 -32.97 54.78 18.42
CA THR A 321 -32.44 54.46 19.77
C THR A 321 -32.09 52.98 19.99
N VAL A 322 -32.79 52.07 19.31
CA VAL A 322 -32.50 50.63 19.28
C VAL A 322 -31.19 50.34 18.54
N GLU A 323 -30.93 51.01 17.43
CA GLU A 323 -29.70 50.85 16.65
C GLU A 323 -28.50 51.47 17.40
N CYS A 324 -28.69 52.63 18.04
CA CYS A 324 -27.69 53.24 18.92
C CYS A 324 -27.35 52.32 20.11
N SER A 325 -28.36 51.72 20.75
CA SER A 325 -28.15 50.75 21.82
C SER A 325 -27.35 49.53 21.33
N TRP A 326 -27.65 49.05 20.12
CA TRP A 326 -26.92 47.93 19.53
C TRP A 326 -25.46 48.26 19.22
N PHE A 327 -25.19 49.43 18.63
CA PHE A 327 -23.80 49.88 18.38
C PHE A 327 -23.02 50.05 19.69
N TYR A 328 -23.67 50.59 20.73
CA TYR A 328 -23.05 50.78 22.04
C TYR A 328 -22.75 49.45 22.75
N GLU A 329 -23.70 48.52 22.77
CA GLU A 329 -23.49 47.20 23.38
C GLU A 329 -22.43 46.39 22.64
N LYS A 330 -22.40 46.47 21.30
CA LYS A 330 -21.38 45.79 20.48
C LYS A 330 -19.99 46.40 20.70
N TRP A 331 -19.91 47.71 20.92
CA TRP A 331 -18.67 48.41 21.26
C TRP A 331 -18.16 48.04 22.66
N GLN A 332 -19.03 47.90 23.67
CA GLN A 332 -18.63 47.50 25.02
C GLN A 332 -18.33 46.01 25.19
N HIS A 333 -19.04 45.12 24.49
CA HIS A 333 -19.02 43.68 24.76
C HIS A 333 -18.43 42.82 23.63
N GLY A 334 -18.02 43.42 22.52
CA GLY A 334 -17.31 42.76 21.42
C GLY A 334 -18.03 41.51 20.89
N ASP A 335 -17.29 40.43 20.67
CA ASP A 335 -17.76 39.19 20.04
C ASP A 335 -18.67 38.32 20.93
N LYS A 336 -19.00 38.76 22.15
CA LYS A 336 -19.91 38.02 23.04
C LYS A 336 -21.39 38.18 22.66
N MET A 337 -21.72 39.11 21.77
CA MET A 337 -23.08 39.28 21.25
C MET A 337 -23.33 38.41 20.00
N PRO A 338 -24.47 37.70 19.89
CA PRO A 338 -24.83 36.98 18.68
C PRO A 338 -24.98 37.92 17.48
N GLY A 339 -24.41 37.53 16.33
CA GLY A 339 -24.46 38.31 15.09
C GLY A 339 -25.89 38.52 14.56
N SER A 340 -26.04 39.52 13.68
CA SER A 340 -27.28 40.04 13.09
C SER A 340 -28.28 38.98 12.59
N PHE A 341 -27.80 37.80 12.20
CA PHE A 341 -28.63 36.68 11.76
C PHE A 341 -29.58 36.11 12.83
N LYS A 342 -29.25 36.19 14.12
CA LYS A 342 -30.16 35.67 15.16
C LYS A 342 -31.33 36.61 15.47
N PHE A 343 -31.21 37.91 15.20
CA PHE A 343 -32.27 38.89 15.42
C PHE A 343 -33.33 38.84 14.31
N ILE A 344 -32.90 38.62 13.06
CA ILE A 344 -33.79 38.44 11.90
C ILE A 344 -34.70 37.21 12.08
N ASN A 345 -34.22 36.15 12.72
CA ASN A 345 -35.05 34.97 13.03
C ASN A 345 -36.16 35.23 14.06
N LEU A 346 -36.04 36.27 14.91
CA LEU A 346 -37.10 36.63 15.85
C LEU A 346 -38.19 37.50 15.20
N PHE A 347 -37.84 38.27 14.16
CA PHE A 347 -38.78 39.12 13.41
C PHE A 347 -39.49 38.39 12.26
N ASN A 348 -38.86 37.37 11.67
CA ASN A 348 -39.42 36.61 10.54
C ASN A 348 -40.59 35.67 10.89
N TYR A 349 -41.06 35.63 12.15
CA TYR A 349 -42.27 34.88 12.52
C TYR A 349 -43.58 35.63 12.22
N ILE A 350 -43.52 36.89 11.77
CA ILE A 350 -44.69 37.69 11.43
C ILE A 350 -44.43 38.37 10.07
N ASN A 351 -45.19 37.94 9.05
CA ASN A 351 -45.31 38.52 7.70
C ASN A 351 -44.21 38.17 6.68
N CYS A 352 -44.46 37.15 5.84
CA CYS A 352 -44.98 37.35 4.48
C CYS A 352 -44.73 36.13 3.58
N ILE A 353 -45.84 35.50 3.19
CA ILE A 353 -45.98 34.64 2.03
C ILE A 353 -45.71 35.50 0.78
N THR A 354 -44.86 35.04 -0.15
CA THR A 354 -44.95 35.51 -1.54
C THR A 354 -44.68 34.35 -2.50
N ILE A 355 -45.69 34.10 -3.33
CA ILE A 355 -45.83 33.08 -4.35
C ILE A 355 -45.02 33.50 -5.58
N ILE A 356 -44.12 32.64 -6.07
CA ILE A 356 -43.50 32.79 -7.39
C ILE A 356 -44.45 32.17 -8.43
N LYS A 357 -45.14 33.01 -9.21
CA LYS A 357 -45.83 32.59 -10.43
C LYS A 357 -44.81 32.50 -11.58
N GLN A 358 -44.54 31.28 -12.04
CA GLN A 358 -43.96 31.05 -13.37
C GLN A 358 -44.96 31.51 -14.44
N LYS A 359 -44.52 32.36 -15.36
CA LYS A 359 -45.24 32.65 -16.60
C LYS A 359 -44.84 31.60 -17.64
N LYS A 360 -45.78 30.71 -18.00
CA LYS A 360 -45.69 29.83 -19.17
C LYS A 360 -46.15 30.59 -20.42
N GLY A 361 -45.46 30.36 -21.55
CA GLY A 361 -45.94 30.63 -22.91
C GLY A 361 -45.77 32.07 -23.36
#